data_AF-A0A521FSR6-F1
#
_entry.id   AF-A0A521FSR6-F1
#
_cell.length_a   1.000
_cell.length_b   1.000
_cell.length_c   1.000
_cell.angle_alpha   90.00
_cell.angle_beta   90.00
_cell.angle_gamma   90.00
#
_symmetry.space_group_name_H-M   'P 1'
#
loop_
_entity.id
_entity.type
_entity.pdbx_description
1 polymer ?
#
loop_
_entity_poly.entity_id
_entity_poly.type
_entity_poly.pdbx_seq_one_letter_code
_entity_poly.pdbx_strand_id
1 'polypeptide(L)'
;MQQPASMTDIPPAATGTPRRRSPSHGHSCRAQAPFARLVIGDGHYEVAHANSDLPLLAFRLHGQMEWTALDRQIADGWVEIAADILLLDADVIYDFLTTHAVRLTDTDYPEEMQFNTLGLHWSARLTASRTGEVRFGSGTWRHANLGLRAPTDRRACAILLLLACFPDARERFEPHIRLRTH
;
A
#
# COMPACT_ATOMS: atom_id res chain seq x y z
N MET A 1 -41.27 -30.32 -24.75
CA MET A 1 -40.28 -29.52 -25.50
C MET A 1 -39.81 -28.41 -24.57
N GLN A 2 -38.60 -28.54 -24.03
CA GLN A 2 -37.99 -27.59 -23.09
C GLN A 2 -37.06 -26.64 -23.88
N GLN A 3 -37.21 -25.33 -23.69
CA GLN A 3 -36.23 -24.32 -24.13
C GLN A 3 -35.17 -24.15 -23.04
N PRO A 4 -33.87 -24.16 -23.35
CA PRO A 4 -32.86 -23.73 -22.40
C PRO A 4 -32.71 -22.20 -22.46
N ALA A 5 -32.86 -21.57 -21.29
CA ALA A 5 -32.43 -20.21 -21.04
C ALA A 5 -30.90 -20.17 -20.98
N SER A 6 -30.28 -19.45 -21.91
CA SER A 6 -28.86 -19.12 -21.88
C SER A 6 -28.72 -17.62 -22.12
N MET A 7 -28.66 -16.85 -21.04
CA MET A 7 -28.19 -15.46 -21.09
C MET A 7 -27.35 -15.22 -19.84
N THR A 8 -26.11 -15.70 -19.89
CA THR A 8 -25.07 -15.21 -19.00
C THR A 8 -24.58 -13.90 -19.59
N ASP A 9 -25.01 -12.78 -19.02
CA ASP A 9 -24.36 -11.49 -19.24
C ASP A 9 -22.91 -11.63 -18.77
N ILE A 10 -21.99 -11.75 -19.73
CA ILE A 10 -20.57 -11.62 -19.49
C ILE A 10 -20.32 -10.11 -19.45
N PRO A 11 -19.94 -9.51 -18.30
CA PRO A 11 -19.53 -8.11 -18.29
C PRO A 11 -18.32 -7.96 -19.24
N PRO A 12 -18.27 -6.88 -20.04
CA PRO A 12 -17.14 -6.68 -20.93
C PRO A 12 -15.85 -6.64 -20.12
N ALA A 13 -14.88 -7.45 -20.53
CA ALA A 13 -13.54 -7.43 -19.97
C ALA A 13 -13.03 -5.99 -20.01
N ALA A 14 -12.55 -5.48 -18.87
CA ALA A 14 -11.95 -4.17 -18.76
C ALA A 14 -10.75 -4.06 -19.71
N THR A 15 -10.99 -3.57 -20.92
CA THR A 15 -9.98 -3.17 -21.91
C THR A 15 -9.43 -1.80 -21.51
N GLY A 16 -8.84 -1.74 -20.33
CA GLY A 16 -7.95 -0.65 -19.95
C GLY A 16 -6.53 -1.16 -20.05
N THR A 17 -5.77 -0.70 -21.05
CA THR A 17 -4.30 -0.72 -20.93
C THR A 17 -3.95 -0.07 -19.59
N PRO A 18 -3.09 -0.66 -18.75
CA PRO A 18 -2.73 -0.05 -17.47
C PRO A 18 -2.13 1.32 -17.78
N ARG A 19 -2.90 2.37 -17.46
CA ARG A 19 -2.45 3.75 -17.65
C ARG A 19 -1.17 3.89 -16.85
N ARG A 20 -0.09 4.26 -17.53
CA ARG A 20 1.19 4.50 -16.86
C ARG A 20 0.96 5.56 -15.81
N ARG A 21 1.11 5.18 -14.53
CA ARG A 21 0.86 6.06 -13.39
C ARG A 21 1.58 7.39 -13.57
N SER A 22 0.88 8.47 -13.25
CA SER A 22 1.48 9.80 -13.20
C SER A 22 2.65 9.81 -12.21
N PRO A 23 3.73 10.55 -12.50
CA PRO A 23 4.89 10.61 -11.62
C PRO A 23 4.59 11.28 -10.27
N SER A 24 3.44 11.92 -10.11
CA SER A 24 3.00 12.53 -8.85
C SER A 24 2.17 11.57 -7.98
N HIS A 25 1.74 10.42 -8.49
CA HIS A 25 0.95 9.44 -7.74
C HIS A 25 1.68 9.02 -6.45
N GLY A 26 1.00 9.12 -5.30
CA GLY A 26 1.57 8.76 -4.01
C GLY A 26 2.51 9.80 -3.39
N HIS A 27 2.73 10.94 -4.05
CA HIS A 27 3.51 12.06 -3.50
C HIS A 27 2.63 13.11 -2.85
N SER A 28 3.22 13.85 -1.92
CA SER A 28 2.62 14.99 -1.26
C SER A 28 2.24 16.06 -2.28
N CYS A 29 1.04 16.61 -2.18
CA CYS A 29 0.54 17.63 -3.09
C CYS A 29 -0.27 18.70 -2.34
N ARG A 30 -0.75 19.70 -3.10
CA ARG A 30 -1.79 20.63 -2.64
C ARG A 30 -3.11 20.22 -3.28
N ALA A 31 -4.21 20.44 -2.58
CA ALA A 31 -5.54 20.13 -3.06
C ALA A 31 -6.53 21.26 -2.72
N GLN A 32 -7.68 21.23 -3.39
CA GLN A 32 -8.81 22.09 -3.10
C GLN A 32 -9.55 21.67 -1.83
N ALA A 33 -10.70 22.30 -1.55
CA ALA A 33 -11.57 21.86 -0.47
C ALA A 33 -12.02 20.40 -0.72
N PRO A 34 -12.11 19.58 0.34
CA PRO A 34 -12.64 18.22 0.23
C PRO A 34 -14.08 18.26 -0.29
N PHE A 35 -14.39 17.42 -1.26
CA PHE A 35 -15.74 17.28 -1.82
C PHE A 35 -16.37 15.93 -1.52
N ALA A 36 -15.58 14.95 -1.08
CA ALA A 36 -16.05 13.61 -0.74
C ALA A 36 -15.31 13.03 0.47
N ARG A 37 -15.95 12.05 1.11
CA ARG A 37 -15.37 11.25 2.19
C ARG A 37 -15.55 9.77 1.88
N LEU A 38 -14.48 8.99 2.02
CA LEU A 38 -14.53 7.53 1.96
C LEU A 38 -14.28 6.96 3.34
N VAL A 39 -14.97 5.87 3.64
CA VAL A 39 -14.70 5.03 4.81
C VAL A 39 -14.27 3.66 4.30
N ILE A 40 -13.07 3.24 4.66
CA ILE A 40 -12.51 1.96 4.24
C ILE A 40 -11.94 1.27 5.48
N GLY A 41 -12.56 0.16 5.89
CA GLY A 41 -12.34 -0.38 7.24
C GLY A 41 -12.67 0.67 8.29
N ASP A 42 -11.74 0.91 9.21
CA ASP A 42 -11.81 1.97 10.23
C ASP A 42 -11.21 3.31 9.75
N GLY A 43 -10.62 3.33 8.56
CA GLY A 43 -9.99 4.51 7.97
C GLY A 43 -11.01 5.49 7.42
N HIS A 44 -10.86 6.77 7.77
CA HIS A 44 -11.67 7.85 7.23
C HIS A 44 -10.82 8.75 6.33
N TYR A 45 -11.16 8.82 5.05
CA TYR A 45 -10.40 9.56 4.06
C TYR A 45 -11.22 10.70 3.49
N GLU A 46 -10.58 11.84 3.28
CA GLU A 46 -11.15 12.95 2.54
C GLU A 46 -10.56 12.97 1.14
N VAL A 47 -11.39 13.28 0.13
CA VAL A 47 -10.98 13.36 -1.28
C VAL A 47 -11.27 14.76 -1.80
N ALA A 48 -10.31 15.30 -2.54
CA ALA A 48 -10.34 16.61 -3.15
C ALA A 48 -9.76 16.55 -4.58
N HIS A 49 -9.95 17.62 -5.35
CA HIS A 49 -9.20 17.82 -6.58
C HIS A 49 -7.77 18.23 -6.24
N ALA A 50 -6.79 17.56 -6.86
CA ALA A 50 -5.40 17.98 -6.77
C ALA A 50 -5.23 19.34 -7.48
N ASN A 51 -4.40 20.21 -6.93
CA ASN A 51 -4.02 21.46 -7.58
C ASN A 51 -2.96 21.15 -8.65
N SER A 52 -3.41 20.65 -9.79
CA SER A 52 -2.60 20.34 -10.97
C SER A 52 -3.31 20.73 -12.25
N ASP A 53 -2.57 20.78 -13.37
CA ASP A 53 -3.14 21.07 -14.69
C ASP A 53 -4.06 19.94 -15.20
N LEU A 54 -3.94 18.75 -14.61
CA LEU A 54 -4.80 17.61 -14.90
C LEU A 54 -5.91 17.51 -13.83
N PRO A 55 -7.11 16.99 -14.19
CA PRO A 55 -8.24 16.84 -13.26
C PRO A 55 -8.07 15.62 -12.34
N LEU A 56 -6.88 15.48 -11.75
CA LEU A 56 -6.52 14.39 -10.86
C LEU A 56 -7.07 14.63 -9.46
N LEU A 57 -7.24 13.54 -8.73
CA LEU A 57 -7.69 13.55 -7.35
C LEU A 57 -6.51 13.57 -6.38
N ALA A 58 -6.79 13.96 -5.16
CA ALA A 58 -5.92 13.81 -4.01
C ALA A 58 -6.75 13.29 -2.84
N PHE A 59 -6.08 12.58 -1.92
CA PHE A 59 -6.71 12.12 -0.70
C PHE A 59 -5.85 12.48 0.52
N ARG A 60 -6.48 12.44 1.69
CA ARG A 60 -5.78 12.46 2.98
C ARG A 60 -6.59 11.69 4.01
N LEU A 61 -5.94 11.24 5.08
CA LEU A 61 -6.66 10.77 6.26
C LEU A 61 -7.37 11.97 6.92
N HIS A 62 -8.59 11.76 7.40
CA HIS A 62 -9.39 12.79 8.04
C HIS A 62 -8.63 13.43 9.21
N GLY A 63 -8.60 14.76 9.26
CA GLY A 63 -7.87 15.53 10.27
C GLY A 63 -6.37 15.72 9.99
N GLN A 64 -5.79 15.04 8.99
CA GLN A 64 -4.41 15.30 8.56
C GLN A 64 -4.30 16.56 7.70
N MET A 65 -3.13 17.18 7.70
CA MET A 65 -2.87 18.36 6.88
C MET A 65 -2.38 18.02 5.48
N GLU A 66 -1.64 16.92 5.34
CA GLU A 66 -0.94 16.55 4.11
C GLU A 66 -1.86 15.79 3.15
N TRP A 67 -1.85 16.20 1.88
CA TRP A 67 -2.57 15.57 0.79
C TRP A 67 -1.63 14.69 -0.02
N THR A 68 -2.12 13.54 -0.46
CA THR A 68 -1.42 12.59 -1.33
C THR A 68 -2.12 12.54 -2.69
N ALA A 69 -1.37 12.75 -3.77
CA ALA A 69 -1.94 12.74 -5.13
C ALA A 69 -2.32 11.34 -5.60
N LEU A 70 -3.45 11.25 -6.29
CA LEU A 70 -3.95 10.06 -6.99
C LEU A 70 -3.84 10.26 -8.49
N ASP A 71 -3.46 9.22 -9.22
CA ASP A 71 -3.54 9.24 -10.69
C ASP A 71 -4.91 8.73 -11.13
N ARG A 72 -5.95 9.35 -10.57
CA ARG A 72 -7.35 8.98 -10.76
C ARG A 72 -8.19 10.22 -10.95
N GLN A 73 -9.26 10.07 -11.71
CA GLN A 73 -10.35 11.00 -11.90
C GLN A 73 -11.63 10.37 -11.35
N ILE A 74 -12.66 11.19 -11.10
CA ILE A 74 -13.97 10.69 -10.65
C ILE A 74 -14.54 9.64 -11.63
N ALA A 75 -14.27 9.82 -12.93
CA ALA A 75 -14.73 8.93 -13.99
C ALA A 75 -14.11 7.51 -13.92
N ASP A 76 -12.99 7.33 -13.24
CA ASP A 76 -12.36 6.00 -13.05
C ASP A 76 -13.16 5.14 -12.04
N GLY A 77 -14.08 5.74 -11.30
CA GLY A 77 -14.98 5.05 -10.37
C GLY A 77 -14.42 4.93 -8.96
N TRP A 78 -15.33 4.93 -7.98
CA TRP A 78 -14.98 4.95 -6.56
C TRP A 78 -14.25 3.70 -6.07
N VAL A 79 -14.48 2.54 -6.69
CA VAL A 79 -13.79 1.29 -6.32
C VAL A 79 -12.29 1.39 -6.62
N GLU A 80 -11.94 1.89 -7.80
CA GLU A 80 -10.55 2.08 -8.21
C GLU A 80 -9.86 3.18 -7.40
N ILE A 81 -10.58 4.25 -7.09
CA ILE A 81 -10.10 5.32 -6.20
C ILE A 81 -9.82 4.75 -4.79
N ALA A 82 -10.75 3.99 -4.22
CA ALA A 82 -10.59 3.37 -2.91
C ALA A 82 -9.42 2.39 -2.88
N ALA A 83 -9.26 1.57 -3.93
CA ALA A 83 -8.13 0.66 -4.07
C ALA A 83 -6.78 1.40 -4.08
N ASP A 84 -6.67 2.50 -4.84
CA ASP A 84 -5.44 3.29 -4.87
C ASP A 84 -5.19 4.03 -3.54
N ILE A 85 -6.23 4.53 -2.86
CA ILE A 85 -6.11 5.11 -1.51
C ILE A 85 -5.56 4.08 -0.53
N LEU A 86 -6.13 2.87 -0.50
CA LEU A 86 -5.65 1.78 0.35
C LEU A 86 -4.20 1.41 0.05
N LEU A 87 -3.82 1.39 -1.22
CA LEU A 87 -2.44 1.10 -1.62
C LEU A 87 -1.49 2.22 -1.20
N LEU A 88 -1.95 3.47 -1.24
CA LEU A 88 -1.12 4.63 -0.92
C LEU A 88 -0.99 4.92 0.57
N ASP A 89 -1.96 4.48 1.37
CA ASP A 89 -1.92 4.66 2.82
C ASP A 89 -0.82 3.79 3.47
N ALA A 90 0.11 4.49 4.15
CA ALA A 90 1.22 3.87 4.87
C ALA A 90 0.74 3.00 6.03
N ASP A 91 -0.39 3.34 6.65
CA ASP A 91 -0.98 2.56 7.75
C ASP A 91 -1.59 1.26 7.19
N VAL A 92 -2.24 1.32 6.02
CA VAL A 92 -2.82 0.13 5.38
C VAL A 92 -1.75 -0.88 4.95
N ILE A 93 -0.64 -0.42 4.35
CA ILE A 93 0.45 -1.34 4.00
C ILE A 93 1.13 -1.91 5.26
N TYR A 94 1.23 -1.12 6.32
CA TYR A 94 1.73 -1.58 7.61
C TYR A 94 0.80 -2.65 8.21
N ASP A 95 -0.52 -2.44 8.21
CA ASP A 95 -1.52 -3.40 8.70
C ASP A 95 -1.56 -4.67 7.86
N PHE A 96 -1.44 -4.53 6.54
CA PHE A 96 -1.30 -5.64 5.62
C PHE A 96 -0.07 -6.48 5.96
N LEU A 97 1.11 -5.87 6.12
CA LEU A 97 2.33 -6.58 6.48
C LEU A 97 2.24 -7.20 7.88
N THR A 98 1.63 -6.50 8.82
CA THR A 98 1.41 -7.01 10.18
C THR A 98 0.59 -8.29 10.16
N THR A 99 -0.43 -8.36 9.31
CA THR A 99 -1.32 -9.53 9.16
C THR A 99 -0.68 -10.66 8.35
N HIS A 100 0.08 -10.33 7.28
CA HIS A 100 0.48 -11.32 6.26
C HIS A 100 1.95 -11.73 6.28
N ALA A 101 2.83 -10.99 6.96
CA ALA A 101 4.25 -11.34 6.99
C ALA A 101 4.47 -12.55 7.90
N VAL A 102 4.53 -13.76 7.36
CA VAL A 102 4.81 -14.96 8.15
C VAL A 102 6.31 -15.05 8.40
N ARG A 103 6.72 -15.17 9.66
CA ARG A 103 8.14 -15.39 10.01
C ARG A 103 8.52 -16.82 9.65
N LEU A 104 9.61 -17.00 8.91
CA LEU A 104 10.06 -18.31 8.41
C LEU A 104 11.06 -19.00 9.34
N THR A 105 11.76 -18.24 10.18
CA THR A 105 12.75 -18.76 11.12
C THR A 105 12.27 -18.58 12.55
N ASP A 106 12.17 -19.69 13.28
CA ASP A 106 11.76 -19.72 14.69
C ASP A 106 12.97 -19.72 15.65
N THR A 107 14.18 -19.64 15.09
CA THR A 107 15.39 -19.56 15.90
C THR A 107 15.53 -18.18 16.52
N ASP A 108 15.82 -18.15 17.82
CA ASP A 108 16.28 -16.98 18.59
C ASP A 108 17.66 -16.47 18.12
N TYR A 109 18.10 -16.85 16.92
CA TYR A 109 19.32 -16.35 16.32
C TYR A 109 19.15 -14.86 16.01
N PRO A 110 19.92 -13.97 16.65
CA PRO A 110 19.48 -12.57 16.81
C PRO A 110 19.64 -11.71 15.56
N GLU A 111 20.39 -12.20 14.57
CA GLU A 111 20.95 -11.33 13.53
C GLU A 111 20.01 -11.12 12.35
N GLU A 112 19.23 -12.12 11.92
CA GLU A 112 18.39 -12.03 10.72
C GLU A 112 17.00 -12.67 10.93
N MET A 113 15.96 -11.87 10.81
CA MET A 113 14.57 -12.32 10.76
C MET A 113 14.15 -12.48 9.31
N GLN A 114 13.66 -13.66 8.93
CA GLN A 114 13.19 -13.94 7.58
C GLN A 114 11.67 -13.99 7.56
N PHE A 115 11.07 -13.38 6.55
CA PHE A 115 9.64 -13.28 6.36
C PHE A 115 9.24 -13.74 4.97
N ASN A 116 8.06 -14.36 4.87
CA ASN A 116 7.34 -14.57 3.64
C ASN A 116 6.00 -13.84 3.74
N THR A 117 5.75 -12.95 2.80
CA THR A 117 4.46 -12.27 2.66
C THR A 117 3.86 -12.68 1.32
N LEU A 118 2.97 -13.67 1.33
CA LEU A 118 2.23 -14.17 0.16
C LEU A 118 3.12 -14.54 -1.04
N GLY A 119 4.28 -15.15 -0.77
CA GLY A 119 5.26 -15.57 -1.78
C GLY A 119 6.47 -14.64 -1.88
N LEU A 120 6.37 -13.41 -1.38
CA LEU A 120 7.49 -12.46 -1.37
C LEU A 120 8.35 -12.66 -0.13
N HIS A 121 9.61 -13.04 -0.36
CA HIS A 121 10.58 -13.28 0.69
C HIS A 121 11.36 -11.99 0.98
N TRP A 122 11.47 -11.64 2.26
CA TRP A 122 12.27 -10.50 2.71
C TRP A 122 12.89 -10.79 4.08
N SER A 123 14.01 -10.14 4.35
CA SER A 123 14.75 -10.30 5.60
C SER A 123 15.00 -8.95 6.26
N ALA A 124 15.11 -8.96 7.59
CA ALA A 124 15.48 -7.81 8.40
C ALA A 124 16.57 -8.17 9.42
N ARG A 125 17.57 -7.30 9.57
CA ARG A 125 18.59 -7.35 10.62
C ARG A 125 18.43 -6.16 11.53
N LEU A 126 18.26 -6.40 12.83
CA LEU A 126 18.17 -5.33 13.82
C LEU A 126 19.55 -5.17 14.47
N THR A 127 20.22 -4.04 14.23
CA THR A 127 21.59 -3.81 14.71
C THR A 127 21.63 -3.09 16.07
N ALA A 128 20.66 -2.23 16.33
CA ALA A 128 20.44 -1.59 17.63
C ALA A 128 18.96 -1.21 17.77
N SER A 129 18.52 -0.83 18.97
CA SER A 129 17.21 -0.19 19.13
C SER A 129 17.19 1.07 18.25
N ARG A 130 16.40 1.01 17.17
CA ARG A 130 16.09 2.08 16.17
C ARG A 130 16.84 2.02 14.84
N THR A 131 17.80 1.12 14.64
CA THR A 131 18.49 0.97 13.35
C THR A 131 18.48 -0.47 12.88
N GLY A 132 18.40 -0.65 11.56
CA GLY A 132 18.51 -1.97 10.99
C GLY A 132 18.64 -1.94 9.49
N GLU A 133 18.75 -3.14 8.94
CA GLU A 133 18.89 -3.38 7.52
C GLU A 133 17.79 -4.31 7.04
N VAL A 134 17.34 -4.12 5.81
CA VAL A 134 16.35 -4.99 5.17
C VAL A 134 16.72 -5.31 3.74
N ARG A 135 16.25 -6.45 3.24
CA ARG A 135 16.37 -6.83 1.82
C ARG A 135 15.18 -7.66 1.37
N PHE A 136 14.93 -7.67 0.08
CA PHE A 136 14.06 -8.66 -0.57
C PHE A 136 14.91 -9.80 -1.14
N GLY A 137 14.51 -11.05 -0.91
CA GLY A 137 15.19 -12.25 -1.39
C GLY A 137 16.70 -12.23 -1.14
N SER A 138 17.49 -12.50 -2.18
CA SER A 138 18.96 -12.42 -2.18
C SER A 138 19.50 -11.02 -2.54
N GLY A 139 18.65 -10.00 -2.55
CA GLY A 139 19.02 -8.64 -2.91
C GLY A 139 19.92 -7.94 -1.89
N THR A 140 20.29 -6.70 -2.20
CA THR A 140 21.17 -5.86 -1.38
C THR A 140 20.48 -5.42 -0.09
N TRP A 141 21.23 -5.47 1.01
CA TRP A 141 20.82 -4.87 2.28
C TRP A 141 20.73 -3.36 2.17
N ARG A 142 19.59 -2.81 2.61
CA ARG A 142 19.36 -1.37 2.71
C ARG A 142 19.19 -0.99 4.16
N HIS A 143 19.86 0.07 4.57
CA HIS A 143 19.86 0.56 5.93
C HIS A 143 18.85 1.69 6.13
N ALA A 144 18.15 1.68 7.26
CA ALA A 144 17.33 2.79 7.72
C ALA A 144 17.41 2.97 9.25
N ASN A 145 17.08 4.19 9.67
CA ASN A 145 16.94 4.57 11.07
C ASN A 145 15.51 5.05 11.32
N LEU A 146 14.80 4.38 12.22
CA LEU A 146 13.40 4.68 12.56
C LEU A 146 13.24 5.82 13.57
N GLY A 147 14.35 6.33 14.12
CA GLY A 147 14.36 7.42 15.08
C GLY A 147 13.75 7.05 16.43
N LEU A 148 13.41 8.08 17.22
CA LEU A 148 13.00 7.94 18.63
C LEU A 148 11.67 7.21 18.85
N ARG A 149 10.86 7.02 17.80
CA ARG A 149 9.53 6.38 17.86
C ARG A 149 9.53 4.93 17.38
N ALA A 150 10.69 4.30 17.25
CA ALA A 150 10.77 2.89 16.87
C ALA A 150 10.02 1.99 17.88
N PRO A 151 9.16 1.06 17.41
CA PRO A 151 8.48 0.10 18.27
C PRO A 151 9.48 -0.75 19.05
N THR A 152 9.11 -1.18 20.25
CA THR A 152 9.90 -2.16 21.01
C THR A 152 9.75 -3.58 20.47
N ASP A 153 8.62 -3.87 19.82
CA ASP A 153 8.39 -5.15 19.16
C ASP A 153 9.29 -5.29 17.91
N ARG A 154 10.06 -6.39 17.86
CA ARG A 154 11.04 -6.64 16.80
C ARG A 154 10.39 -6.81 15.44
N ARG A 155 9.20 -7.42 15.38
CA ARG A 155 8.45 -7.63 14.14
C ARG A 155 7.94 -6.30 13.59
N ALA A 156 7.30 -5.47 14.41
CA ALA A 156 6.87 -4.13 14.05
C ALA A 156 8.05 -3.25 13.57
N CYS A 157 9.19 -3.33 14.27
CA CYS A 157 10.43 -2.67 13.83
C CYS A 157 10.89 -3.15 12.43
N ALA A 158 10.84 -4.46 12.16
CA ALA A 158 11.22 -5.02 10.87
C ALA A 158 10.34 -4.50 9.73
N ILE A 159 9.01 -4.45 9.97
CA ILE A 159 8.03 -3.95 9.00
C ILE A 159 8.29 -2.47 8.70
N LEU A 160 8.47 -1.64 9.73
CA LEU A 160 8.76 -0.22 9.53
C LEU A 160 10.10 0.01 8.82
N LEU A 161 11.14 -0.79 9.12
CA LEU A 161 12.41 -0.74 8.38
C LEU A 161 12.21 -1.10 6.90
N LEU A 162 11.36 -2.07 6.60
CA LEU A 162 11.02 -2.42 5.22
C LEU A 162 10.42 -1.22 4.48
N LEU A 163 9.42 -0.57 5.08
CA LEU A 163 8.73 0.59 4.50
C LEU A 163 9.65 1.80 4.37
N ALA A 164 10.55 2.02 5.34
CA ALA A 164 11.52 3.10 5.30
C ALA A 164 12.61 2.89 4.23
N CYS A 165 13.13 1.66 4.12
CA CYS A 165 14.16 1.34 3.14
C CYS A 165 13.61 1.21 1.73
N PHE A 166 12.39 0.73 1.55
CA PHE A 166 11.79 0.50 0.24
C PHE A 166 10.49 1.30 0.15
N PRO A 167 10.55 2.61 -0.24
CA PRO A 167 9.35 3.39 -0.53
C PRO A 167 8.49 2.76 -1.66
N ASP A 168 9.12 1.93 -2.50
CA ASP A 168 8.52 1.12 -3.55
C ASP A 168 8.00 -0.25 -3.06
N ALA A 169 8.16 -0.61 -1.78
CA ALA A 169 7.67 -1.88 -1.24
C ALA A 169 6.20 -2.11 -1.56
N ARG A 170 5.43 -1.01 -1.58
CA ARG A 170 4.04 -0.94 -2.02
C ARG A 170 3.79 -1.60 -3.37
N GLU A 171 4.53 -1.22 -4.40
CA GLU A 171 4.36 -1.73 -5.77
C GLU A 171 4.62 -3.24 -5.83
N ARG A 172 5.47 -3.75 -4.92
CA ARG A 172 5.80 -5.18 -4.83
C ARG A 172 4.66 -5.98 -4.21
N PHE A 173 3.94 -5.41 -3.23
CA PHE A 173 2.81 -6.08 -2.57
C PHE A 173 1.45 -5.84 -3.23
N GLU A 174 1.34 -4.80 -4.07
CA GLU A 174 0.11 -4.39 -4.75
C GLU A 174 -0.67 -5.54 -5.44
N PRO A 175 -0.03 -6.48 -6.18
CA PRO A 175 -0.76 -7.59 -6.79
C PRO A 175 -1.53 -8.45 -5.78
N HIS A 176 -1.03 -8.56 -4.55
CA HIS A 176 -1.63 -9.37 -3.51
C HIS A 176 -2.69 -8.64 -2.69
N ILE A 177 -2.62 -7.31 -2.62
CA ILE A 177 -3.61 -6.47 -1.94
C ILE A 177 -4.91 -6.44 -2.75
N ARG A 178 -4.82 -6.31 -4.09
CA ARG A 178 -5.99 -6.24 -4.98
C ARG A 178 -6.81 -7.54 -5.05
N LEU A 179 -6.19 -8.69 -4.80
CA LEU A 179 -6.85 -10.01 -4.87
C LEU A 179 -7.79 -10.32 -3.69
N ARG A 180 -7.83 -9.50 -2.62
CA ARG A 180 -8.67 -9.75 -1.44
C ARG A 180 -9.99 -8.96 -1.38
N THR A 181 -10.32 -8.21 -2.42
CA THR A 181 -11.54 -7.38 -2.49
C THR A 181 -12.75 -8.10 -3.12
N HIS A 182 -12.79 -9.43 -3.07
CA HIS A 182 -13.92 -10.22 -3.56
C HIS A 182 -14.94 -10.53 -2.46
#